data_AF-A0A3D2C922-F1
#
_entry.id   AF-A0A3D2C922-F1
#
_cell.length_a   1.000
_cell.length_b   1.000
_cell.length_c   1.000
_cell.angle_alpha   90.00
_cell.angle_beta   90.00
_cell.angle_gamma   90.00
#
_symmetry.space_group_name_H-M   'P 1'
#
loop_
_entity.id
_entity.type
_entity.pdbx_description
1 polymer ?
#
loop_
_entity_poly.entity_id
_entity_poly.type
_entity_poly.pdbx_seq_one_letter_code
_entity_poly.pdbx_strand_id
1 'polypeptide(L)'
;MVLRRSEKRLVAVLIIAACDPARVDPVEKHTPTTETHDETFGTSGSCRSCHPDAYSTWSTTYHRTMTQRASPESVLGEWDHVLLERDGREYHLYRESDAFWVDMPKHGTRGDTARDRMQRPIVMTTGSHHMQLYWYAVPWLDKEANFAGRDVFEAACTVCHFSPWEGVEEPMERTFLENRQRTEPWLRSYLGEDPETGPHQKVFAGLRPSEKADLLEFLTRIQHGDRLAQFPFAWFIRQQRWVHEEDSFLAPPQEPLEVEDITEGWSEGCDRCHAVGGAYTWDPSTQTGAAGVTDLGIACEACHGRGAAHATRYRDPFSRYAAHLGFASPDDIIVPDDLPADRSAQVCGQCHAELVPKAGGDYPLNFEAGDDLSSVVHFLRYTSDRPEWLVAHLEDEPDALESGFW
;
A
#
# COMPACT_ATOMS: atom_id res chain seq x y z
N MET A 1 0.81 65.85 -33.79
CA MET A 1 1.00 64.38 -33.77
C MET A 1 1.64 64.03 -32.44
N VAL A 2 0.85 63.46 -31.53
CA VAL A 2 1.20 63.20 -30.13
C VAL A 2 1.94 61.86 -30.06
N LEU A 3 3.13 61.84 -29.45
CA LEU A 3 3.80 60.59 -29.06
C LEU A 3 3.99 60.61 -27.54
N ARG A 4 3.12 59.87 -26.84
CA ARG A 4 3.26 59.55 -25.42
C ARG A 4 4.38 58.53 -25.25
N ARG A 5 5.42 58.86 -24.47
CA ARG A 5 6.35 57.88 -23.90
C ARG A 5 5.67 57.24 -22.69
N SER A 6 5.46 55.93 -22.72
CA SER A 6 5.03 55.16 -21.56
C SER A 6 6.26 54.79 -20.73
N GLU A 7 6.34 55.31 -19.52
CA GLU A 7 7.29 54.83 -18.51
C GLU A 7 6.72 53.56 -17.89
N LYS A 8 7.32 52.40 -18.20
CA LYS A 8 7.07 51.16 -17.46
C LYS A 8 7.95 51.18 -16.20
N ARG A 9 7.35 51.40 -15.03
CA ARG A 9 8.01 51.17 -13.73
C ARG A 9 8.13 49.65 -13.52
N LEU A 10 9.35 49.13 -13.56
CA LEU A 10 9.67 47.78 -13.11
C LEU A 10 9.62 47.79 -11.57
N VAL A 11 8.63 47.11 -10.97
CA VAL A 11 8.65 46.80 -9.55
C VAL A 11 9.46 45.52 -9.40
N ALA A 12 10.69 45.65 -8.90
CA ALA A 12 11.50 44.50 -8.51
C ALA A 12 10.94 43.95 -7.19
N VAL A 13 10.25 42.80 -7.26
CA VAL A 13 9.89 42.03 -6.08
C VAL A 13 11.16 41.33 -5.60
N LEU A 14 11.71 41.81 -4.49
CA LEU A 14 12.83 41.20 -3.80
C LEU A 14 12.31 39.93 -3.11
N ILE A 15 12.53 38.76 -3.72
CA ILE A 15 12.26 37.47 -3.06
C ILE A 15 13.38 37.30 -2.03
N ILE A 16 13.05 37.55 -0.76
CA ILE A 16 13.90 37.16 0.36
C ILE A 16 13.79 35.63 0.42
N ALA A 17 14.81 34.93 -0.08
CA ALA A 17 14.98 33.51 0.16
C ALA A 17 15.25 33.32 1.66
N ALA A 18 14.19 33.10 2.43
CA ALA A 18 14.33 32.50 3.74
C ALA A 18 14.87 31.08 3.50
N CYS A 19 15.99 30.73 4.14
CA CYS A 19 16.46 29.36 4.20
C CYS A 19 15.37 28.53 4.89
N ASP A 20 14.61 27.80 4.07
CA ASP A 20 13.66 26.80 4.51
C ASP A 20 14.46 25.75 5.32
N PRO A 21 14.02 25.35 6.54
CA PRO A 21 14.60 24.19 7.19
C PRO A 21 14.59 23.01 6.21
N ALA A 22 15.66 22.21 6.19
CA ALA A 22 15.85 21.11 5.25
C ALA A 22 14.52 20.40 4.97
N ARG A 23 13.95 20.65 3.79
CA ARG A 23 12.67 20.10 3.35
C ARG A 23 12.89 18.58 3.36
N VAL A 24 12.41 17.90 4.40
CA VAL A 24 12.54 16.44 4.50
C VAL A 24 11.93 15.89 3.23
N ASP A 25 12.70 15.06 2.52
CA ASP A 25 12.26 14.47 1.27
C ASP A 25 10.96 13.70 1.54
N PRO A 26 9.83 14.07 0.90
CA PRO A 26 8.57 13.37 1.10
C PRO A 26 8.69 11.87 0.80
N VAL A 27 9.60 11.45 -0.08
CA VAL A 27 9.91 10.04 -0.34
C VAL A 27 10.48 9.39 0.92
N GLU A 28 11.49 10.01 1.54
CA GLU A 28 12.10 9.49 2.78
C GLU A 28 11.08 9.41 3.93
N LYS A 29 10.26 10.45 4.10
CA LYS A 29 9.29 10.56 5.19
C LYS A 29 8.15 9.53 5.12
N HIS A 30 7.72 9.17 3.91
CA HIS A 30 6.44 8.47 3.73
C HIS A 30 6.55 7.06 3.16
N THR A 31 7.65 6.68 2.50
CA THR A 31 7.88 5.25 2.19
C THR A 31 8.03 4.46 3.50
N PRO A 32 7.56 3.19 3.55
CA PRO A 32 7.85 2.26 4.65
C PRO A 32 9.30 2.33 5.12
N THR A 33 9.49 2.29 6.44
CA THR A 33 10.84 2.33 7.01
C THR A 33 11.55 1.00 6.73
N THR A 34 12.84 1.07 6.42
CA THR A 34 13.68 -0.13 6.20
C THR A 34 14.46 -0.52 7.45
N GLU A 35 14.05 -0.05 8.62
CA GLU A 35 14.59 -0.55 9.89
C GLU A 35 13.99 -1.93 10.13
N THR A 36 14.85 -2.94 10.33
CA THR A 36 14.39 -4.32 10.55
C THR A 36 13.57 -4.37 11.82
N HIS A 37 12.24 -4.51 11.68
CA HIS A 37 11.31 -4.69 12.80
C HIS A 37 11.43 -6.09 13.42
N ASP A 38 12.16 -6.99 12.74
CA ASP A 38 12.40 -8.37 13.15
C ASP A 38 13.88 -8.74 12.91
N GLU A 39 14.60 -9.00 14.00
CA GLU A 39 16.04 -9.30 14.00
C GLU A 39 16.41 -10.65 13.38
N THR A 40 15.43 -11.50 13.06
CA THR A 40 15.67 -12.78 12.39
C THR A 40 15.92 -12.62 10.90
N PHE A 41 15.49 -11.49 10.31
CA PHE A 41 15.85 -11.13 8.95
C PHE A 41 17.21 -10.43 8.90
N GLY A 42 17.94 -10.70 7.82
CA GLY A 42 19.08 -9.91 7.40
C GLY A 42 18.62 -8.77 6.49
N THR A 43 19.43 -8.48 5.48
CA THR A 43 19.05 -7.68 4.30
C THR A 43 19.78 -8.26 3.11
N SER A 44 19.33 -7.99 1.89
CA SER A 44 20.00 -8.35 0.65
C SER A 44 21.43 -7.80 0.62
N GLY A 45 21.67 -6.66 1.27
CA GLY A 45 23.00 -6.07 1.46
C GLY A 45 23.94 -6.96 2.28
N SER A 46 23.41 -7.67 3.28
CA SER A 46 24.18 -8.61 4.12
C SER A 46 24.69 -9.83 3.34
N CYS A 47 23.95 -10.27 2.33
CA CYS A 47 24.28 -11.44 1.50
C CYS A 47 25.40 -11.14 0.49
N ARG A 48 25.48 -9.89 0.00
CA ARG A 48 26.34 -9.48 -1.13
C ARG A 48 27.81 -9.83 -0.99
N SER A 49 28.36 -9.71 0.23
CA SER A 49 29.81 -9.88 0.44
C SER A 49 30.27 -11.34 0.30
N CYS A 50 29.42 -12.30 0.69
CA CYS A 50 29.68 -13.73 0.58
C CYS A 50 29.15 -14.32 -0.74
N HIS A 51 28.08 -13.75 -1.29
CA HIS A 51 27.41 -14.21 -2.52
C HIS A 51 27.41 -13.14 -3.62
N PRO A 52 28.57 -12.66 -4.09
CA PRO A 52 28.64 -11.56 -5.06
C PRO A 52 28.01 -11.90 -6.40
N ASP A 53 28.14 -13.15 -6.86
CA ASP A 53 27.62 -13.58 -8.15
C ASP A 53 26.09 -13.67 -8.13
N ALA A 54 25.52 -14.32 -7.11
CA ALA A 54 24.08 -14.40 -6.93
C ALA A 54 23.45 -13.02 -6.71
N TYR A 55 24.10 -12.14 -5.94
CA TYR A 55 23.65 -10.76 -5.78
C TYR A 55 23.68 -10.02 -7.13
N SER A 56 24.74 -10.19 -7.93
CA SER A 56 24.85 -9.53 -9.23
C SER A 56 23.74 -9.98 -10.18
N THR A 57 23.43 -11.27 -10.26
CA THR A 57 22.36 -11.76 -11.14
C THR A 57 20.99 -11.29 -10.65
N TRP A 58 20.69 -11.45 -9.35
CA TRP A 58 19.46 -10.96 -8.74
C TRP A 58 19.25 -9.45 -8.97
N SER A 59 20.31 -8.64 -8.84
CA SER A 59 20.23 -7.18 -8.98
C SER A 59 19.78 -6.69 -10.36
N THR A 60 19.80 -7.55 -11.37
CA THR A 60 19.34 -7.24 -12.74
C THR A 60 17.94 -7.77 -13.05
N THR A 61 17.26 -8.38 -12.08
CA THR A 61 15.94 -8.98 -12.26
C THR A 61 14.81 -7.98 -12.00
N TYR A 62 13.63 -8.27 -12.56
CA TYR A 62 12.40 -7.55 -12.23
C TYR A 62 11.95 -7.74 -10.78
N HIS A 63 12.28 -8.88 -10.16
CA HIS A 63 12.06 -9.12 -8.73
C HIS A 63 12.73 -8.05 -7.87
N ARG A 64 14.00 -7.73 -8.14
CA ARG A 64 14.73 -6.68 -7.42
C ARG A 64 14.13 -5.28 -7.65
N THR A 65 13.55 -5.01 -8.82
CA THR A 65 12.96 -3.70 -9.14
C THR A 65 11.46 -3.62 -8.90
N MET A 66 10.84 -4.69 -8.37
CA MET A 66 9.38 -4.79 -8.20
C MET A 66 8.86 -3.62 -7.36
N THR A 67 9.48 -3.37 -6.21
CA THR A 67 9.13 -2.26 -5.33
C THR A 67 10.33 -1.37 -5.11
N GLN A 68 10.18 -0.08 -5.38
CA GLN A 68 11.27 0.89 -5.26
C GLN A 68 10.74 2.22 -4.73
N ARG A 69 11.57 2.94 -3.98
CA ARG A 69 11.35 4.36 -3.70
C ARG A 69 11.23 5.12 -5.02
N ALA A 70 10.32 6.08 -5.09
CA ALA A 70 10.16 6.91 -6.28
C ALA A 70 11.40 7.82 -6.45
N SER A 71 12.04 7.73 -7.61
CA SER A 71 13.18 8.55 -8.01
C SER A 71 13.24 8.65 -9.53
N PRO A 72 14.05 9.58 -10.09
CA PRO A 72 14.27 9.66 -11.53
C PRO A 72 14.74 8.36 -12.19
N GLU A 73 15.37 7.47 -11.44
CA GLU A 73 15.85 6.16 -11.91
C GLU A 73 14.80 5.05 -11.83
N SER A 74 13.79 5.18 -10.95
CA SER A 74 12.79 4.13 -10.70
C SER A 74 11.44 4.41 -11.34
N VAL A 75 11.04 5.67 -11.50
CA VAL A 75 9.79 6.08 -12.14
C VAL A 75 9.93 5.96 -13.67
N LEU A 76 9.12 5.10 -14.27
CA LEU A 76 9.14 4.81 -15.70
C LEU A 76 8.11 5.62 -16.49
N GLY A 77 7.10 6.18 -15.81
CA GLY A 77 6.01 6.93 -16.41
C GLY A 77 6.38 8.36 -16.77
N GLU A 78 5.78 8.85 -17.87
CA GLU A 78 5.91 10.24 -18.27
C GLU A 78 5.16 11.14 -17.29
N TRP A 79 5.89 12.05 -16.64
CA TRP A 79 5.37 12.87 -15.53
C TRP A 79 5.45 14.38 -15.79
N ASP A 80 6.13 14.79 -16.84
CA ASP A 80 6.38 16.21 -17.11
C ASP A 80 5.16 16.86 -17.80
N HIS A 81 4.32 17.52 -16.98
CA HIS A 81 3.13 18.27 -17.41
C HIS A 81 2.07 17.42 -18.12
N VAL A 82 1.78 16.24 -17.57
CA VAL A 82 0.75 15.34 -18.10
C VAL A 82 -0.60 15.65 -17.45
N LEU A 83 -1.64 15.76 -18.28
CA LEU A 83 -3.03 15.83 -17.86
C LEU A 83 -3.70 14.49 -18.15
N LEU A 84 -4.18 13.81 -17.12
CA LEU A 84 -5.02 12.63 -17.22
C LEU A 84 -6.45 12.98 -16.80
N GLU A 85 -7.41 12.27 -17.36
CA GLU A 85 -8.84 12.47 -17.07
C GLU A 85 -9.54 11.12 -16.96
N ARG A 86 -10.44 11.00 -15.98
CA ARG A 86 -11.39 9.88 -15.86
C ARG A 86 -12.72 10.39 -15.31
N ASP A 87 -13.80 10.16 -16.03
CA ASP A 87 -15.17 10.54 -15.64
C ASP A 87 -15.31 12.02 -15.23
N GLY A 88 -14.61 12.91 -15.94
CA GLY A 88 -14.58 14.35 -15.67
C GLY A 88 -13.71 14.77 -14.48
N ARG A 89 -12.90 13.85 -13.91
CA ARG A 89 -11.92 14.13 -12.86
C ARG A 89 -10.55 14.32 -13.50
N GLU A 90 -9.89 15.44 -13.19
CA GLU A 90 -8.58 15.79 -13.76
C GLU A 90 -7.42 15.50 -12.80
N TYR A 91 -6.37 14.88 -13.33
CA TYR A 91 -5.12 14.55 -12.62
C TYR A 91 -3.94 15.21 -13.34
N HIS A 92 -3.25 16.13 -12.68
CA HIS A 92 -2.13 16.87 -13.26
C HIS A 92 -0.83 16.37 -12.67
N LEU A 93 -0.02 15.72 -13.50
CA LEU A 93 1.27 15.16 -13.12
C LEU A 93 2.35 16.19 -13.47
N TYR A 94 3.23 16.45 -12.51
CA TYR A 94 4.35 17.37 -12.69
C TYR A 94 5.54 16.97 -11.81
N ARG A 95 6.73 17.43 -12.21
CA ARG A 95 7.96 17.19 -11.46
C ARG A 95 8.45 18.47 -10.80
N GLU A 96 8.94 18.35 -9.58
CA GLU A 96 9.67 19.40 -8.89
C GLU A 96 11.02 18.83 -8.44
N SER A 97 12.09 19.20 -9.16
CA SER A 97 13.41 18.59 -8.97
C SER A 97 13.35 17.06 -9.18
N ASP A 98 13.73 16.26 -8.20
CA ASP A 98 13.72 14.79 -8.28
C ASP A 98 12.39 14.17 -7.77
N ALA A 99 11.47 14.99 -7.26
CA ALA A 99 10.18 14.53 -6.75
C ALA A 99 9.08 14.58 -7.84
N PHE A 100 8.24 13.55 -7.83
CA PHE A 100 7.10 13.39 -8.73
C PHE A 100 5.83 13.75 -7.98
N TRP A 101 5.04 14.66 -8.52
CA TRP A 101 3.86 15.20 -7.87
C TRP A 101 2.61 15.00 -8.72
N VAL A 102 1.49 14.81 -8.05
CA VAL A 102 0.16 14.81 -8.67
C VAL A 102 -0.72 15.84 -7.98
N ASP A 103 -1.39 16.68 -8.77
CA ASP A 103 -2.59 17.40 -8.33
C ASP A 103 -3.81 16.61 -8.77
N MET A 104 -4.65 16.22 -7.81
CA MET A 104 -5.76 15.28 -8.01
C MET A 104 -6.96 15.68 -7.14
N PRO A 105 -8.16 15.14 -7.42
CA PRO A 105 -9.27 15.25 -6.48
C PRO A 105 -8.88 14.75 -5.10
N LYS A 106 -9.39 15.41 -4.05
CA LYS A 106 -9.37 14.86 -2.70
C LYS A 106 -10.22 13.60 -2.67
N HIS A 107 -9.85 12.68 -1.79
CA HIS A 107 -10.63 11.48 -1.51
C HIS A 107 -12.09 11.84 -1.27
N GLY A 108 -13.00 11.14 -1.95
CA GLY A 108 -14.44 11.39 -1.86
C GLY A 108 -14.95 12.68 -2.51
N THR A 109 -14.16 13.30 -3.39
CA THR A 109 -14.59 14.49 -4.15
C THR A 109 -14.34 14.31 -5.65
N ARG A 110 -14.96 15.18 -6.46
CA ARG A 110 -14.70 15.27 -7.91
C ARG A 110 -13.49 16.12 -8.27
N GLY A 111 -13.04 16.99 -7.35
CA GLY A 111 -11.98 17.96 -7.63
C GLY A 111 -12.44 19.16 -8.48
N ASP A 112 -13.75 19.43 -8.56
CA ASP A 112 -14.33 20.50 -9.39
C ASP A 112 -13.92 21.91 -8.93
N THR A 113 -13.54 22.06 -7.65
CA THR A 113 -13.06 23.33 -7.09
C THR A 113 -11.65 23.18 -6.51
N ALA A 114 -10.92 24.30 -6.42
CA ALA A 114 -9.59 24.31 -5.80
C ALA A 114 -9.59 23.82 -4.34
N ARG A 115 -10.73 23.86 -3.64
CA ARG A 115 -10.84 23.31 -2.27
C ARG A 115 -10.99 21.80 -2.24
N ASP A 116 -11.44 21.22 -3.34
CA ASP A 116 -11.69 19.78 -3.50
C ASP A 116 -10.49 19.08 -4.15
N ARG A 117 -9.38 19.79 -4.37
CA ARG A 117 -8.14 19.23 -4.94
C ARG A 117 -7.04 19.14 -3.90
N MET A 118 -6.13 18.21 -4.09
CA MET A 118 -4.94 18.02 -3.27
C MET A 118 -3.72 17.73 -4.12
N GLN A 119 -2.57 18.17 -3.62
CA GLN A 119 -1.27 17.85 -4.20
C GLN A 119 -0.56 16.80 -3.34
N ARG A 120 -0.08 15.74 -3.99
CA ARG A 120 0.59 14.63 -3.32
C ARG A 120 1.86 14.20 -4.06
N PRO A 121 2.95 13.94 -3.33
CA PRO A 121 4.14 13.36 -3.92
C PRO A 121 3.92 11.85 -4.10
N ILE A 122 4.40 11.32 -5.23
CA ILE A 122 4.61 9.89 -5.39
C ILE A 122 5.88 9.52 -4.64
N VAL A 123 5.79 8.51 -3.79
CA VAL A 123 6.86 8.13 -2.86
C VAL A 123 7.38 6.72 -3.12
N MET A 124 6.62 5.89 -3.82
CA MET A 124 7.01 4.52 -4.11
C MET A 124 6.38 4.05 -5.42
N THR A 125 7.00 3.06 -6.04
CA THR A 125 6.49 2.37 -7.22
C THR A 125 6.40 0.89 -6.94
N THR A 126 5.37 0.23 -7.45
CA THR A 126 5.29 -1.24 -7.55
C THR A 126 5.09 -1.60 -9.01
N GLY A 127 5.88 -2.48 -9.61
CA GLY A 127 5.77 -2.73 -11.04
C GLY A 127 6.42 -3.99 -11.56
N SER A 128 5.76 -4.58 -12.54
CA SER A 128 6.27 -5.71 -13.31
C SER A 128 7.04 -5.23 -14.54
N HIS A 129 7.37 -6.15 -15.45
CA HIS A 129 7.93 -5.81 -16.75
C HIS A 129 6.89 -5.29 -17.76
N HIS A 130 5.60 -5.24 -17.39
CA HIS A 130 4.51 -4.77 -18.24
C HIS A 130 3.91 -3.45 -17.79
N MET A 131 3.79 -3.23 -16.49
CA MET A 131 3.17 -2.05 -15.91
C MET A 131 3.87 -1.59 -14.64
N GLN A 132 3.76 -0.30 -14.33
CA GLN A 132 4.19 0.28 -13.06
C GLN A 132 3.03 1.04 -12.42
N LEU A 133 2.75 0.69 -11.17
CA LEU A 133 1.85 1.34 -10.24
C LEU A 133 2.63 2.32 -9.37
N TYR A 134 1.94 3.33 -8.85
CA TYR A 134 2.53 4.43 -8.09
C TYR A 134 1.77 4.63 -6.79
N TRP A 135 2.50 4.96 -5.74
CA TRP A 135 1.95 5.13 -4.40
C TRP A 135 2.23 6.53 -3.90
N TYR A 136 1.22 7.15 -3.27
CA TYR A 136 1.37 8.44 -2.62
C TYR A 136 1.02 8.33 -1.13
N ALA A 137 1.60 9.24 -0.35
CA ALA A 137 1.32 9.35 1.08
C ALA A 137 -0.10 9.83 1.31
N VAL A 138 -0.84 9.10 2.14
CA VAL A 138 -2.22 9.46 2.41
C VAL A 138 -2.36 10.79 3.16
N PRO A 139 -3.41 11.59 2.86
CA PRO A 139 -3.46 12.98 3.28
C PRO A 139 -3.54 13.25 4.78
N TRP A 140 -4.03 12.30 5.57
CA TRP A 140 -4.16 12.46 7.03
C TRP A 140 -2.85 12.25 7.80
N LEU A 141 -1.77 11.81 7.15
CA LEU A 141 -0.42 11.78 7.75
C LEU A 141 0.19 13.17 7.94
N ASP A 142 -0.33 14.19 7.25
CA ASP A 142 0.17 15.57 7.34
C ASP A 142 -0.36 16.31 8.59
N LYS A 143 -1.37 15.75 9.26
CA LYS A 143 -2.05 16.38 10.40
C LYS A 143 -2.05 15.46 11.60
N GLU A 144 -1.85 16.03 12.79
CA GLU A 144 -2.10 15.32 14.03
C GLU A 144 -3.59 14.93 14.13
N ALA A 145 -3.88 13.80 14.78
CA ALA A 145 -5.25 13.35 14.99
C ALA A 145 -6.03 14.37 15.83
N ASN A 146 -7.22 14.73 15.38
CA ASN A 146 -8.18 15.44 16.22
C ASN A 146 -9.03 14.42 17.01
N PHE A 147 -8.81 14.35 18.33
CA PHE A 147 -9.57 13.44 19.18
C PHE A 147 -10.99 13.90 19.48
N ALA A 148 -11.38 15.14 19.14
CA ALA A 148 -12.75 15.59 19.33
C ALA A 148 -13.76 14.69 18.59
N GLY A 149 -13.41 14.23 17.39
CA GLY A 149 -14.26 13.30 16.63
C GLY A 149 -14.36 11.91 17.28
N ARG A 150 -13.28 11.46 17.93
CA ARG A 150 -13.29 10.24 18.75
C ARG A 150 -14.24 10.38 19.93
N ASP A 151 -14.18 11.50 20.66
CA ASP A 151 -15.07 11.74 21.80
C ASP A 151 -16.54 11.77 21.37
N VAL A 152 -16.83 12.34 20.19
CA VAL A 152 -18.17 12.32 19.59
C VAL A 152 -18.58 10.88 19.25
N PHE A 153 -17.70 10.09 18.63
CA PHE A 153 -17.99 8.68 18.32
C PHE A 153 -18.26 7.87 19.60
N GLU A 154 -17.41 8.02 20.61
CA GLU A 154 -17.57 7.35 21.90
C GLU A 154 -18.90 7.72 22.56
N ALA A 155 -19.29 8.99 22.54
CA ALA A 155 -20.54 9.43 23.15
C ALA A 155 -21.80 9.06 22.36
N ALA A 156 -21.72 9.03 21.02
CA ALA A 156 -22.89 8.95 20.14
C ALA A 156 -23.09 7.59 19.46
N CYS A 157 -22.01 6.83 19.24
CA CYS A 157 -22.03 5.62 18.42
C CYS A 157 -21.88 4.32 19.23
N THR A 158 -21.20 4.35 20.39
CA THR A 158 -20.94 3.15 21.20
C THR A 158 -22.18 2.57 21.90
N VAL A 159 -23.29 3.30 21.86
CA VAL A 159 -24.60 2.81 22.31
C VAL A 159 -25.07 1.64 21.44
N CYS A 160 -24.65 1.57 20.18
CA CYS A 160 -25.06 0.54 19.21
C CYS A 160 -23.89 -0.19 18.54
N HIS A 161 -22.68 0.39 18.57
CA HIS A 161 -21.46 -0.18 18.00
C HIS A 161 -20.44 -0.45 19.11
N PHE A 162 -19.47 -1.32 18.85
CA PHE A 162 -18.36 -1.49 19.77
C PHE A 162 -17.38 -0.32 19.70
N SER A 163 -16.70 -0.04 20.81
CA SER A 163 -15.60 0.92 20.82
C SER A 163 -14.41 0.30 20.06
N PRO A 164 -13.87 0.96 19.01
CA PRO A 164 -12.72 0.46 18.27
C PRO A 164 -11.43 0.32 19.11
N TRP A 165 -11.44 0.80 20.36
CA TRP A 165 -10.25 0.92 21.22
C TRP A 165 -10.25 -0.03 22.42
N GLU A 166 -11.38 -0.65 22.76
CA GLU A 166 -11.42 -1.66 23.82
C GLU A 166 -10.94 -2.99 23.24
N GLY A 167 -9.63 -3.21 23.34
CA GLY A 167 -8.91 -4.34 22.75
C GLY A 167 -9.51 -5.70 23.06
N VAL A 168 -10.26 -6.24 22.09
CA VAL A 168 -10.56 -7.66 22.00
C VAL A 168 -9.50 -8.30 21.11
N GLU A 169 -8.94 -9.42 21.57
CA GLU A 169 -7.82 -10.19 21.01
C GLU A 169 -8.06 -10.79 19.60
N GLU A 170 -9.06 -10.34 18.84
CA GLU A 170 -9.19 -10.51 17.39
C GLU A 170 -10.41 -9.71 16.91
N PRO A 171 -10.26 -8.72 16.00
CA PRO A 171 -11.32 -7.76 15.72
C PRO A 171 -12.26 -8.27 14.62
N MET A 172 -13.29 -9.03 15.00
CA MET A 172 -14.38 -9.34 14.07
C MET A 172 -15.22 -8.09 13.70
N GLU A 173 -14.99 -6.93 14.36
CA GLU A 173 -15.86 -5.74 14.28
C GLU A 173 -15.13 -4.41 14.00
N ARG A 174 -13.84 -4.44 13.67
CA ARG A 174 -13.29 -3.34 12.84
C ARG A 174 -13.85 -3.37 11.40
N THR A 175 -14.45 -4.50 11.02
CA THR A 175 -15.00 -4.88 9.71
C THR A 175 -16.08 -3.98 9.10
N PHE A 176 -16.75 -3.09 9.84
CA PHE A 176 -17.80 -2.26 9.24
C PHE A 176 -17.28 -0.97 8.56
N LEU A 177 -16.13 -0.44 9.01
CA LEU A 177 -15.52 0.79 8.47
C LEU A 177 -14.08 0.57 8.00
N GLU A 178 -13.32 -0.33 8.63
CA GLU A 178 -12.00 -0.71 8.15
C GLU A 178 -12.16 -1.34 6.74
N ASN A 179 -11.36 -0.88 5.78
CA ASN A 179 -11.33 -1.34 4.38
C ASN A 179 -12.61 -1.10 3.56
N ARG A 180 -13.57 -0.29 4.04
CA ARG A 180 -14.71 0.15 3.22
C ARG A 180 -14.45 1.48 2.51
N GLN A 181 -13.46 2.24 3.01
CA GLN A 181 -12.87 3.43 2.38
C GLN A 181 -13.92 4.35 1.74
N ARG A 182 -15.00 4.56 2.48
CA ARG A 182 -16.20 5.25 2.02
C ARG A 182 -15.92 6.73 1.90
N THR A 183 -16.39 7.28 0.80
CA THR A 183 -16.26 8.68 0.47
C THR A 183 -16.98 9.53 1.53
N GLU A 184 -16.50 10.74 1.81
CA GLU A 184 -17.18 11.63 2.76
C GLU A 184 -18.68 11.85 2.40
N PRO A 185 -19.07 12.00 1.12
CA PRO A 185 -20.49 12.02 0.74
C PRO A 185 -21.26 10.76 1.12
N TRP A 186 -20.65 9.57 0.96
CA TRP A 186 -21.26 8.32 1.41
C TRP A 186 -21.43 8.32 2.93
N LEU A 187 -20.41 8.71 3.70
CA LEU A 187 -20.48 8.77 5.17
C LEU A 187 -21.60 9.72 5.61
N ARG A 188 -21.71 10.89 4.97
CA ARG A 188 -22.78 11.87 5.21
C ARG A 188 -24.16 11.29 4.94
N SER A 189 -24.34 10.61 3.81
CA SER A 189 -25.59 9.91 3.46
C SER A 189 -25.92 8.80 4.46
N TYR A 190 -24.94 7.94 4.76
CA TYR A 190 -25.07 6.81 5.69
C TYR A 190 -25.42 7.27 7.11
N LEU A 191 -24.78 8.36 7.56
CA LEU A 191 -25.09 8.98 8.85
C LEU A 191 -26.44 9.69 8.87
N GLY A 192 -27.07 9.91 7.71
CA GLY A 192 -28.40 10.51 7.58
C GLY A 192 -28.39 12.03 7.54
N GLU A 193 -27.35 12.64 6.94
CA GLU A 193 -27.39 14.06 6.54
C GLU A 193 -28.39 14.30 5.42
N ASP A 194 -28.61 13.31 4.55
CA ASP A 194 -29.76 13.25 3.66
C ASP A 194 -31.01 12.78 4.47
N PRO A 195 -32.12 13.56 4.47
CA PRO A 195 -33.30 13.26 5.28
C PRO A 195 -34.03 11.93 5.01
N GLU A 196 -33.76 11.20 3.92
CA GLU A 196 -34.59 10.05 3.53
C GLU A 196 -33.99 8.63 3.74
N THR A 197 -32.70 8.43 4.01
CA THR A 197 -32.09 7.09 3.73
C THR A 197 -31.01 6.52 4.67
N GLY A 198 -30.46 7.28 5.62
CA GLY A 198 -29.37 6.78 6.48
C GLY A 198 -29.84 6.02 7.75
N PRO A 199 -29.31 4.82 8.08
CA PRO A 199 -29.70 4.09 9.30
C PRO A 199 -29.39 4.86 10.61
N HIS A 200 -28.50 5.86 10.58
CA HIS A 200 -28.06 6.62 11.76
C HIS A 200 -28.66 8.03 11.89
N GLN A 201 -29.68 8.38 11.08
CA GLN A 201 -30.26 9.73 11.03
C GLN A 201 -30.58 10.34 12.41
N LYS A 202 -31.14 9.54 13.33
CA LYS A 202 -31.51 10.01 14.68
C LYS A 202 -30.29 10.43 15.50
N VAL A 203 -29.18 9.70 15.38
CA VAL A 203 -27.93 10.00 16.09
C VAL A 203 -27.31 11.24 15.48
N PHE A 204 -27.16 11.27 14.15
CA PHE A 204 -26.47 12.36 13.47
C PHE A 204 -27.25 13.69 13.55
N ALA A 205 -28.58 13.67 13.48
CA ALA A 205 -29.40 14.87 13.62
C ALA A 205 -29.26 15.54 15.01
N GLY A 206 -28.92 14.77 16.05
CA GLY A 206 -28.71 15.26 17.41
C GLY A 206 -27.38 15.98 17.63
N LEU A 207 -26.43 15.85 16.70
CA LEU A 207 -25.08 16.44 16.81
C LEU A 207 -25.05 17.91 16.37
N ARG A 208 -24.24 18.72 17.05
CA ARG A 208 -23.93 20.10 16.63
C ARG A 208 -23.14 20.09 15.31
N PRO A 209 -23.18 21.16 14.51
CA PRO A 209 -22.42 21.23 13.26
C PRO A 209 -20.91 20.96 13.41
N SER A 210 -20.30 21.41 14.51
CA SER A 210 -18.88 21.12 14.79
C SER A 210 -18.65 19.63 15.09
N GLU A 211 -19.53 19.01 15.88
CA GLU A 211 -19.44 17.58 16.22
C GLU A 211 -19.63 16.70 15.00
N LYS A 212 -20.50 17.09 14.06
CA LYS A 212 -20.65 16.42 12.77
C LYS A 212 -19.38 16.48 11.95
N ALA A 213 -18.74 17.66 11.87
CA ALA A 213 -17.49 17.83 11.14
C ALA A 213 -16.35 17.02 11.78
N ASP A 214 -16.21 17.09 13.11
CA ASP A 214 -15.23 16.32 13.86
C ASP A 214 -15.44 14.81 13.68
N LEU A 215 -16.69 14.33 13.75
CA LEU A 215 -17.03 12.92 13.53
C LEU A 215 -16.71 12.47 12.10
N LEU A 216 -17.06 13.26 11.08
CA LEU A 216 -16.78 12.91 9.68
C LEU A 216 -15.28 12.88 9.39
N GLU A 217 -14.50 13.85 9.90
CA GLU A 217 -13.04 13.84 9.81
C GLU A 217 -12.46 12.58 10.46
N PHE A 218 -12.94 12.25 11.66
CA PHE A 218 -12.53 11.07 12.40
C PHE A 218 -12.86 9.76 11.65
N LEU A 219 -14.11 9.59 11.19
CA LEU A 219 -14.54 8.42 10.42
C LEU A 219 -13.78 8.29 9.11
N THR A 220 -13.52 9.39 8.41
CA THR A 220 -12.69 9.37 7.19
C THR A 220 -11.29 8.85 7.51
N ARG A 221 -10.68 9.33 8.60
CA ARG A 221 -9.32 8.94 8.98
C ARG A 221 -9.17 7.47 9.37
N ILE A 222 -10.09 6.92 10.15
CA ILE A 222 -10.01 5.53 10.63
C ILE A 222 -10.33 4.48 9.57
N GLN A 223 -10.94 4.89 8.46
CA GLN A 223 -11.24 3.96 7.35
C GLN A 223 -10.00 3.53 6.58
N HIS A 224 -8.89 4.24 6.76
CA HIS A 224 -7.66 3.95 6.07
C HIS A 224 -6.62 3.43 7.05
N GLY A 225 -6.50 2.11 7.06
CA GLY A 225 -5.52 1.38 7.83
C GLY A 225 -4.16 1.35 7.15
N ASP A 226 -3.78 2.38 6.38
CA ASP A 226 -2.51 2.42 5.66
C ASP A 226 -1.89 3.83 5.65
N ARG A 227 -0.60 3.88 5.33
CA ARG A 227 0.17 5.10 5.05
C ARG A 227 0.19 5.47 3.58
N LEU A 228 -0.01 4.50 2.69
CA LEU A 228 0.08 4.67 1.25
C LEU A 228 -1.21 4.29 0.58
N ALA A 229 -1.60 5.06 -0.43
CA ALA A 229 -2.70 4.73 -1.33
C ALA A 229 -2.20 4.65 -2.77
N GLN A 230 -2.80 3.77 -3.55
CA GLN A 230 -2.49 3.63 -4.97
C GLN A 230 -2.97 4.85 -5.76
N PHE A 231 -2.11 5.36 -6.65
CA PHE A 231 -2.48 6.31 -7.67
C PHE A 231 -3.33 5.59 -8.74
N PRO A 232 -4.51 6.11 -9.14
CA PRO A 232 -5.48 5.39 -9.98
C PRO A 232 -5.03 5.08 -11.42
N PHE A 233 -3.86 5.56 -11.84
CA PHE A 233 -3.33 5.28 -13.17
C PHE A 233 -2.03 4.49 -13.08
N ALA A 234 -1.98 3.42 -13.87
CA ALA A 234 -0.79 2.64 -14.13
C ALA A 234 -0.08 3.14 -15.39
N TRP A 235 1.25 3.07 -15.39
CA TRP A 235 2.03 3.25 -16.60
C TRP A 235 2.24 1.92 -17.30
N PHE A 236 1.71 1.78 -18.52
CA PHE A 236 1.92 0.60 -19.35
C PHE A 236 3.23 0.74 -20.12
N ILE A 237 4.25 0.00 -19.68
CA ILE A 237 5.65 0.18 -20.07
C ILE A 237 5.84 -0.03 -21.57
N ARG A 238 5.29 -1.10 -22.15
CA ARG A 238 5.47 -1.38 -23.58
C ARG A 238 4.74 -0.37 -24.47
N GLN A 239 3.57 0.07 -24.03
CA GLN A 239 2.70 0.98 -24.78
C GLN A 239 3.07 2.45 -24.56
N GLN A 240 3.89 2.75 -23.55
CA GLN A 240 4.29 4.09 -23.15
C GLN A 240 3.06 5.00 -22.98
N ARG A 241 2.08 4.51 -22.21
CA ARG A 241 0.83 5.23 -21.97
C ARG A 241 0.31 5.01 -20.56
N TRP A 242 -0.40 6.01 -20.07
CA TRP A 242 -1.21 5.93 -18.87
C TRP A 242 -2.50 5.15 -19.15
N VAL A 243 -2.87 4.28 -18.23
CA VAL A 243 -4.12 3.51 -18.25
C VAL A 243 -4.72 3.59 -16.86
N HIS A 244 -6.02 3.92 -16.77
CA HIS A 244 -6.73 3.87 -15.49
C HIS A 244 -6.76 2.41 -15.01
N GLU A 245 -6.58 2.18 -13.72
CA GLU A 245 -6.50 0.84 -13.13
C GLU A 245 -7.72 -0.03 -13.51
N GLU A 246 -8.94 0.52 -13.39
CA GLU A 246 -10.17 -0.19 -13.79
C GLU A 246 -10.19 -0.64 -15.26
N ASP A 247 -9.46 0.06 -16.14
CA ASP A 247 -9.36 -0.26 -17.57
C ASP A 247 -8.16 -1.19 -17.87
N SER A 248 -7.37 -1.54 -16.84
CA SER A 248 -6.24 -2.45 -16.95
C SER A 248 -6.64 -3.93 -16.85
N PHE A 249 -7.85 -4.20 -16.32
CA PHE A 249 -8.44 -5.52 -16.19
C PHE A 249 -9.63 -5.73 -17.13
N LEU A 250 -9.90 -7.00 -17.47
CA LEU A 250 -11.11 -7.39 -18.19
C LEU A 250 -12.26 -7.54 -17.20
N ALA A 251 -12.92 -6.42 -16.87
CA ALA A 251 -14.09 -6.40 -16.00
C ALA A 251 -15.40 -6.18 -16.79
N PRO A 252 -16.57 -6.57 -16.24
CA PRO A 252 -17.86 -6.15 -16.76
C PRO A 252 -17.97 -4.61 -16.81
N PRO A 253 -18.72 -4.03 -17.75
CA PRO A 253 -18.93 -2.59 -17.81
C PRO A 253 -19.55 -2.08 -16.50
N GLN A 254 -18.93 -1.07 -15.89
CA GLN A 254 -19.45 -0.37 -14.72
C GLN A 254 -19.99 1.00 -15.13
N GLU A 255 -20.95 1.53 -14.35
CA GLU A 255 -21.35 2.92 -14.48
C GLU A 255 -20.20 3.84 -14.03
N PRO A 256 -20.00 5.01 -14.66
CA PRO A 256 -18.99 5.97 -14.24
C PRO A 256 -19.11 6.29 -12.76
N LEU A 257 -18.01 6.18 -12.02
CA LEU A 257 -17.99 6.55 -10.62
C LEU A 257 -18.02 8.07 -10.49
N GLU A 258 -18.89 8.57 -9.60
CA GLU A 258 -18.96 10.00 -9.33
C GLU A 258 -17.67 10.53 -8.67
N VAL A 259 -16.95 9.70 -7.91
CA VAL A 259 -15.73 10.03 -7.17
C VAL A 259 -14.75 8.87 -7.23
N GLU A 260 -13.46 9.15 -7.04
CA GLU A 260 -12.41 8.12 -7.15
C GLU A 260 -12.47 7.12 -6.00
N ASP A 261 -12.40 5.84 -6.36
CA ASP A 261 -12.38 4.74 -5.40
C ASP A 261 -10.94 4.46 -5.01
N ILE A 262 -10.46 5.18 -4.01
CA ILE A 262 -9.07 5.09 -3.56
C ILE A 262 -9.02 4.05 -2.44
N THR A 263 -9.25 2.81 -2.90
CA THR A 263 -9.42 1.48 -2.28
C THR A 263 -8.24 0.84 -1.56
N GLU A 264 -7.07 1.04 -2.14
CA GLU A 264 -6.00 0.07 -1.98
C GLU A 264 -4.86 0.66 -1.17
N GLY A 265 -4.72 0.15 0.04
CA GLY A 265 -3.55 0.31 0.87
C GLY A 265 -2.41 -0.63 0.46
N TRP A 266 -1.17 -0.15 0.45
CA TRP A 266 -0.01 -0.99 0.17
C TRP A 266 0.24 -2.09 1.22
N SER A 267 0.10 -1.76 2.50
CA SER A 267 0.13 -2.68 3.65
C SER A 267 -1.16 -3.46 3.86
N GLU A 268 -2.22 -3.18 3.10
CA GLU A 268 -3.45 -3.98 3.08
C GLU A 268 -3.35 -5.23 2.17
N GLY A 269 -2.13 -5.61 1.76
CA GLY A 269 -1.88 -6.90 1.12
C GLY A 269 -0.80 -6.90 0.05
N CYS A 270 -0.43 -5.74 -0.51
CA CYS A 270 0.63 -5.68 -1.52
C CYS A 270 2.02 -5.99 -0.93
N ASP A 271 2.31 -5.49 0.27
CA ASP A 271 3.58 -5.68 0.97
C ASP A 271 3.94 -7.15 1.22
N ARG A 272 2.93 -8.01 1.40
CA ARG A 272 3.02 -9.47 1.53
C ARG A 272 3.79 -10.11 0.39
N CYS A 273 3.49 -9.68 -0.83
CA CYS A 273 4.08 -10.24 -2.03
C CYS A 273 5.18 -9.36 -2.59
N HIS A 274 5.29 -8.08 -2.19
CA HIS A 274 6.14 -7.08 -2.84
C HIS A 274 7.22 -6.48 -1.92
N ALA A 275 7.41 -7.05 -0.73
CA ALA A 275 8.51 -6.73 0.17
C ALA A 275 8.93 -7.97 0.99
N VAL A 276 10.03 -7.83 1.73
CA VAL A 276 10.43 -8.82 2.75
C VAL A 276 10.22 -8.22 4.13
N GLY A 277 9.68 -9.03 5.06
CA GLY A 277 9.47 -8.61 6.45
C GLY A 277 8.52 -7.42 6.56
N GLY A 278 7.48 -7.37 5.72
CA GLY A 278 6.42 -6.37 5.81
C GLY A 278 5.79 -6.40 7.20
N ALA A 279 5.78 -5.26 7.86
CA ALA A 279 5.25 -5.08 9.19
C ALA A 279 4.39 -3.83 9.21
N TYR A 280 3.10 -4.02 9.47
CA TYR A 280 2.16 -2.92 9.63
C TYR A 280 1.59 -2.95 11.04
N THR A 281 1.58 -1.79 11.70
CA THR A 281 0.96 -1.61 13.01
C THR A 281 0.12 -0.35 13.02
N TRP A 282 -1.08 -0.46 13.59
CA TRP A 282 -1.93 0.70 13.84
C TRP A 282 -1.69 1.22 15.25
N ASP A 283 -1.37 2.51 15.38
CA ASP A 283 -1.31 3.18 16.68
C ASP A 283 -2.65 3.84 16.99
N PRO A 284 -3.46 3.31 17.92
CA PRO A 284 -4.75 3.89 18.29
C PRO A 284 -4.62 5.24 19.00
N SER A 285 -3.45 5.53 19.58
CA SER A 285 -3.20 6.79 20.27
C SER A 285 -2.98 7.94 19.31
N THR A 286 -2.38 7.70 18.15
CA THR A 286 -2.18 8.70 17.09
C THR A 286 -3.13 8.53 15.93
N GLN A 287 -3.93 7.45 15.90
CA GLN A 287 -4.80 7.04 14.80
C GLN A 287 -4.06 7.03 13.46
N THR A 288 -2.84 6.52 13.47
CA THR A 288 -2.02 6.39 12.27
C THR A 288 -1.42 5.01 12.15
N GLY A 289 -1.22 4.60 10.90
CA GLY A 289 -0.42 3.43 10.56
C GLY A 289 1.07 3.69 10.61
N ALA A 290 1.83 2.74 11.12
CA ALA A 290 3.27 2.62 10.94
C ALA A 290 3.55 1.38 10.07
N ALA A 291 4.16 1.61 8.92
CA ALA A 291 4.53 0.57 7.96
C ALA A 291 6.06 0.46 7.90
N GLY A 292 6.55 -0.77 7.89
CA GLY A 292 7.96 -1.11 7.84
C GLY A 292 8.22 -2.35 7.00
N VAL A 293 9.47 -2.48 6.56
CA VAL A 293 9.98 -3.61 5.79
C VAL A 293 11.43 -3.89 6.16
N THR A 294 11.86 -5.12 5.95
CA THR A 294 13.28 -5.48 5.96
C THR A 294 13.96 -4.99 4.68
N ASP A 295 13.36 -5.25 3.52
CA ASP A 295 13.89 -4.89 2.20
C ASP A 295 12.75 -4.56 1.24
N LEU A 296 12.98 -3.56 0.37
CA LEU A 296 12.11 -3.27 -0.76
C LEU A 296 12.50 -4.12 -1.98
N GLY A 297 11.49 -4.64 -2.67
CA GLY A 297 11.61 -5.58 -3.79
C GLY A 297 11.33 -7.01 -3.35
N ILE A 298 11.32 -7.94 -4.31
CA ILE A 298 11.41 -9.36 -3.96
C ILE A 298 12.89 -9.65 -3.69
N ALA A 299 13.24 -9.57 -2.42
CA ALA A 299 14.60 -9.70 -1.92
C ALA A 299 14.97 -11.16 -1.60
N CYS A 300 16.25 -11.41 -1.30
CA CYS A 300 16.81 -12.75 -1.15
C CYS A 300 15.99 -13.63 -0.19
N GLU A 301 15.59 -13.07 0.94
CA GLU A 301 14.96 -13.79 2.04
C GLU A 301 13.49 -14.15 1.76
N ALA A 302 12.85 -13.59 0.73
CA ALA A 302 11.55 -14.05 0.25
C ALA A 302 11.60 -15.49 -0.29
N CYS A 303 12.72 -15.88 -0.90
CA CYS A 303 12.90 -17.21 -1.47
C CYS A 303 13.80 -18.12 -0.64
N HIS A 304 14.69 -17.54 0.17
CA HIS A 304 15.70 -18.26 0.93
C HIS A 304 15.37 -18.37 2.43
N GLY A 305 14.32 -17.71 2.91
CA GLY A 305 13.97 -17.65 4.33
C GLY A 305 14.83 -16.65 5.11
N ARG A 306 14.59 -16.59 6.42
CA ARG A 306 15.22 -15.65 7.37
C ARG A 306 16.72 -15.92 7.53
N GLY A 307 17.55 -14.97 7.09
CA GLY A 307 18.99 -15.14 6.91
C GLY A 307 19.88 -14.56 8.00
N ALA A 308 19.36 -13.92 9.06
CA ALA A 308 20.21 -13.29 10.07
C ALA A 308 21.12 -14.28 10.82
N ALA A 309 20.56 -15.46 11.18
CA ALA A 309 21.30 -16.52 11.84
C ALA A 309 22.39 -17.09 10.93
N HIS A 310 22.05 -17.36 9.66
CA HIS A 310 22.99 -17.77 8.62
C HIS A 310 24.14 -16.77 8.48
N ALA A 311 23.83 -15.49 8.26
CA ALA A 311 24.81 -14.43 8.07
C ALA A 311 25.72 -14.28 9.30
N THR A 312 25.15 -14.36 10.51
CA THR A 312 25.90 -14.29 11.77
C THR A 312 26.85 -15.47 11.91
N ARG A 313 26.37 -16.69 11.68
CA ARG A 313 27.16 -17.92 11.76
C ARG A 313 28.34 -17.90 10.81
N TYR A 314 28.11 -17.53 9.54
CA TYR A 314 29.14 -17.61 8.51
C TYR A 314 30.00 -16.36 8.35
N ARG A 315 29.83 -15.33 9.19
CA ARG A 315 30.85 -14.27 9.36
C ARG A 315 32.15 -14.83 9.93
N ASP A 316 32.08 -15.86 10.78
CA ASP A 316 33.23 -16.56 11.32
C ASP A 316 33.91 -17.47 10.26
N PRO A 317 35.21 -17.27 9.95
CA PRO A 317 35.94 -18.14 9.03
C PRO A 317 35.96 -19.61 9.46
N PHE A 318 36.03 -19.91 10.77
CA PHE A 318 36.09 -21.30 11.23
C PHE A 318 34.79 -22.04 10.91
N SER A 319 33.64 -21.40 11.13
CA SER A 319 32.33 -21.92 10.75
C SER A 319 32.23 -22.22 9.26
N ARG A 320 32.78 -21.37 8.38
CA ARG A 320 32.82 -21.62 6.92
C ARG A 320 33.66 -22.84 6.55
N TYR A 321 34.86 -22.98 7.12
CA TYR A 321 35.72 -24.14 6.87
C TYR A 321 35.11 -25.43 7.43
N ALA A 322 34.50 -25.38 8.60
CA ALA A 322 33.81 -26.52 9.18
C ALA A 322 32.65 -27.00 8.28
N ALA A 323 31.84 -26.07 7.75
CA ALA A 323 30.77 -26.41 6.81
C ALA A 323 31.30 -27.00 5.50
N HIS A 324 32.35 -26.41 4.92
CA HIS A 324 32.99 -26.94 3.70
C HIS A 324 33.50 -28.38 3.86
N LEU A 325 33.95 -28.73 5.07
CA LEU A 325 34.42 -30.08 5.41
C LEU A 325 33.30 -31.03 5.88
N GLY A 326 32.04 -30.57 5.92
CA GLY A 326 30.89 -31.38 6.36
C GLY A 326 30.76 -31.56 7.88
N PHE A 327 31.38 -30.69 8.67
CA PHE A 327 31.31 -30.71 10.14
C PHE A 327 30.31 -29.72 10.73
N ALA A 328 29.61 -28.95 9.89
CA ALA A 328 28.57 -28.04 10.35
C ALA A 328 27.23 -28.76 10.53
N SER A 329 26.48 -28.33 11.54
CA SER A 329 25.03 -28.57 11.62
C SER A 329 24.32 -28.05 10.37
N PRO A 330 23.14 -28.60 10.03
CA PRO A 330 22.27 -28.06 9.00
C PRO A 330 22.02 -26.57 9.21
N ASP A 331 21.83 -25.88 8.09
CA ASP A 331 21.53 -24.45 8.01
C ASP A 331 20.04 -24.27 7.72
N ASP A 332 19.46 -23.17 8.20
CA ASP A 332 18.04 -22.86 8.02
C ASP A 332 17.80 -22.09 6.72
N ILE A 333 18.87 -21.68 6.02
CA ILE A 333 18.76 -21.06 4.71
C ILE A 333 18.28 -22.08 3.66
N ILE A 334 17.27 -21.69 2.91
CA ILE A 334 16.66 -22.54 1.89
C ILE A 334 17.34 -22.32 0.57
N VAL A 335 17.58 -23.39 -0.19
CA VAL A 335 17.97 -23.31 -1.59
C VAL A 335 16.86 -23.98 -2.40
N PRO A 336 16.03 -23.22 -3.14
CA PRO A 336 14.86 -23.80 -3.81
C PRO A 336 15.16 -24.96 -4.76
N ASP A 337 16.36 -25.02 -5.34
CA ASP A 337 16.80 -26.12 -6.23
C ASP A 337 17.05 -27.44 -5.48
N ASP A 338 17.34 -27.37 -4.16
CA ASP A 338 17.57 -28.54 -3.32
C ASP A 338 16.26 -29.12 -2.74
N LEU A 339 15.13 -28.42 -2.92
CA LEU A 339 13.83 -28.83 -2.42
C LEU A 339 13.15 -29.87 -3.34
N PRO A 340 12.27 -30.73 -2.80
CA PRO A 340 11.31 -31.48 -3.61
C PRO A 340 10.51 -30.55 -4.54
N ALA A 341 10.18 -31.02 -5.75
CA ALA A 341 9.61 -30.18 -6.81
C ALA A 341 8.33 -29.43 -6.39
N ASP A 342 7.49 -30.06 -5.56
CA ASP A 342 6.28 -29.45 -5.00
C ASP A 342 6.59 -28.32 -4.02
N ARG A 343 7.59 -28.49 -3.15
CA ARG A 343 8.05 -27.44 -2.22
C ARG A 343 8.75 -26.30 -2.94
N SER A 344 9.59 -26.62 -3.91
CA SER A 344 10.26 -25.64 -4.77
C SER A 344 9.23 -24.74 -5.48
N ALA A 345 8.18 -25.33 -6.06
CA ALA A 345 7.11 -24.58 -6.70
C ALA A 345 6.33 -23.69 -5.71
N GLN A 346 6.16 -24.13 -4.45
CA GLN A 346 5.45 -23.37 -3.42
C GLN A 346 6.20 -22.12 -2.96
N VAL A 347 7.54 -22.11 -3.02
CA VAL A 347 8.34 -20.88 -2.79
C VAL A 347 7.94 -19.78 -3.79
N CYS A 348 7.65 -20.15 -5.04
CA CYS A 348 7.14 -19.19 -6.03
C CYS A 348 5.63 -18.90 -5.82
N GLY A 349 4.88 -19.94 -5.44
CA GLY A 349 3.43 -19.90 -5.26
C GLY A 349 2.94 -19.01 -4.13
N GLN A 350 3.81 -18.61 -3.18
CA GLN A 350 3.44 -17.63 -2.14
C GLN A 350 3.05 -16.26 -2.73
N CYS A 351 3.53 -15.92 -3.93
CA CYS A 351 3.18 -14.70 -4.65
C CYS A 351 2.48 -14.96 -5.99
N HIS A 352 2.85 -16.04 -6.70
CA HIS A 352 2.34 -16.36 -8.04
C HIS A 352 1.27 -17.45 -8.02
N ALA A 353 0.31 -17.32 -7.11
CA ALA A 353 -0.87 -18.15 -7.08
C ALA A 353 -2.04 -17.40 -6.46
N GLU A 354 -3.25 -17.82 -6.83
CA GLU A 354 -4.47 -17.42 -6.15
C GLU A 354 -4.66 -18.33 -4.92
N LEU A 355 -4.71 -17.71 -3.73
CA LEU A 355 -4.58 -18.41 -2.46
C LEU A 355 -5.74 -18.03 -1.54
N VAL A 356 -6.48 -19.05 -1.08
CA VAL A 356 -7.53 -18.87 -0.07
C VAL A 356 -7.00 -19.35 1.28
N PRO A 357 -6.84 -18.47 2.27
CA PRO A 357 -6.40 -18.86 3.62
C PRO A 357 -7.33 -19.91 4.24
N LYS A 358 -6.76 -20.88 4.95
CA LYS A 358 -7.56 -21.82 5.74
C LYS A 358 -8.04 -21.17 7.03
N ALA A 359 -9.20 -21.58 7.54
CA ALA A 359 -9.73 -21.08 8.81
C ALA A 359 -8.70 -21.20 9.96
N GLY A 360 -8.39 -20.09 10.62
CA GLY A 360 -7.38 -20.00 11.67
C GLY A 360 -5.91 -20.01 11.19
N GLY A 361 -5.68 -19.95 9.88
CA GLY A 361 -4.36 -19.73 9.31
C GLY A 361 -4.12 -18.26 9.08
N ASP A 362 -3.24 -17.64 9.88
CA ASP A 362 -2.73 -16.29 9.58
C ASP A 362 -1.82 -16.36 8.35
N TYR A 363 -2.42 -16.37 7.15
CA TYR A 363 -1.70 -16.20 5.90
C TYR A 363 -1.57 -14.70 5.59
N PRO A 364 -0.39 -14.20 5.20
CA PRO A 364 0.87 -14.90 4.90
C PRO A 364 1.85 -15.00 6.09
N LEU A 365 1.45 -14.59 7.29
CA LEU A 365 2.36 -14.41 8.42
C LEU A 365 3.07 -15.71 8.87
N ASN A 366 2.55 -16.88 8.50
CA ASN A 366 3.05 -18.19 8.94
C ASN A 366 3.69 -19.08 7.86
N PHE A 367 4.02 -18.57 6.67
CA PHE A 367 4.79 -19.33 5.67
C PHE A 367 6.25 -18.87 5.63
N GLU A 368 7.18 -19.80 5.83
CA GLU A 368 8.59 -19.59 5.51
C GLU A 368 8.95 -20.39 4.26
N ALA A 369 9.94 -19.90 3.49
CA ALA A 369 10.44 -20.66 2.35
C ALA A 369 10.80 -22.09 2.79
N GLY A 370 10.49 -23.08 1.95
CA GLY A 370 10.70 -24.49 2.27
C GLY A 370 9.55 -25.18 3.03
N ASP A 371 8.64 -24.42 3.65
CA ASP A 371 7.45 -24.98 4.31
C ASP A 371 6.46 -25.58 3.30
N ASP A 372 5.46 -26.29 3.85
CA ASP A 372 4.29 -26.69 3.10
C ASP A 372 3.27 -25.54 3.02
N LEU A 373 3.31 -24.75 1.95
CA LEU A 373 2.33 -23.69 1.74
C LEU A 373 0.90 -24.25 1.73
N SER A 374 0.69 -25.46 1.20
CA SER A 374 -0.64 -26.10 1.20
C SER A 374 -1.15 -26.47 2.59
N SER A 375 -0.32 -26.41 3.63
CA SER A 375 -0.76 -26.62 5.01
C SER A 375 -1.61 -25.46 5.52
N VAL A 376 -1.31 -24.23 5.10
CA VAL A 376 -1.93 -22.98 5.59
C VAL A 376 -2.90 -22.33 4.59
N VAL A 377 -2.78 -22.62 3.29
CA VAL A 377 -3.69 -22.10 2.27
C VAL A 377 -4.28 -23.21 1.40
N HIS A 378 -5.43 -22.92 0.80
CA HIS A 378 -5.94 -23.61 -0.36
C HIS A 378 -5.44 -22.91 -1.62
N PHE A 379 -4.84 -23.68 -2.53
CA PHE A 379 -4.56 -23.18 -3.88
C PHE A 379 -5.85 -23.21 -4.69
N LEU A 380 -6.24 -22.07 -5.25
CA LEU A 380 -7.30 -22.06 -6.24
C LEU A 380 -6.76 -22.72 -7.52
N ARG A 381 -7.40 -23.83 -7.92
CA ARG A 381 -6.99 -24.61 -9.09
C ARG A 381 -8.24 -25.02 -9.86
N TYR A 382 -8.11 -25.07 -11.18
CA TYR A 382 -9.15 -25.69 -12.00
C TYR A 382 -9.27 -27.17 -11.62
N THR A 383 -10.44 -27.56 -11.14
CA THR A 383 -10.70 -28.93 -10.73
C THR A 383 -12.10 -29.39 -11.09
N SER A 384 -12.25 -30.69 -11.33
CA SER A 384 -13.53 -31.32 -11.69
C SER A 384 -14.42 -31.60 -10.49
N ASP A 385 -13.82 -31.83 -9.32
CA ASP A 385 -14.52 -31.92 -8.04
C ASP A 385 -14.55 -30.52 -7.41
N ARG A 386 -15.73 -30.07 -6.95
CA ARG A 386 -15.85 -28.78 -6.24
C ARG A 386 -15.79 -29.06 -4.75
N PRO A 387 -14.62 -28.96 -4.10
CA PRO A 387 -14.50 -29.26 -2.69
C PRO A 387 -15.33 -28.29 -1.86
N GLU A 388 -15.78 -28.74 -0.68
CA GLU A 388 -16.69 -27.96 0.18
C GLU A 388 -16.12 -26.58 0.54
N TRP A 389 -14.81 -26.47 0.78
CA TRP A 389 -14.16 -25.17 1.06
C TRP A 389 -14.30 -24.18 -0.09
N LEU A 390 -14.20 -24.66 -1.34
CA LEU A 390 -14.30 -23.80 -2.53
C LEU A 390 -15.74 -23.35 -2.73
N VAL A 391 -16.71 -24.26 -2.50
CA VAL A 391 -18.13 -23.89 -2.55
C VAL A 391 -18.44 -22.85 -1.48
N ALA A 392 -18.01 -23.05 -0.24
CA ALA A 392 -18.23 -22.10 0.85
C ALA A 392 -17.58 -20.74 0.56
N HIS A 393 -16.34 -20.72 0.05
CA HIS A 393 -15.66 -19.48 -0.33
C HIS A 393 -16.42 -18.74 -1.45
N LEU A 394 -16.90 -19.44 -2.48
CA LEU A 394 -17.69 -18.82 -3.56
C LEU A 394 -19.13 -18.47 -3.15
N GLU A 395 -19.66 -19.01 -2.06
CA GLU A 395 -20.94 -18.58 -1.49
C GLU A 395 -20.77 -17.27 -0.70
N ASP A 396 -19.63 -17.08 -0.03
CA ASP A 396 -19.28 -15.87 0.70
C ASP A 396 -18.81 -14.74 -0.24
N GLU A 397 -18.00 -15.09 -1.24
CA GLU A 397 -17.48 -14.19 -2.28
C GLU A 397 -17.81 -14.74 -3.69
N PRO A 398 -19.04 -14.54 -4.18
CA PRO A 398 -19.49 -15.04 -5.49
C PRO A 398 -18.63 -14.57 -6.66
N ASP A 399 -18.03 -13.39 -6.52
CA ASP A 399 -17.26 -12.72 -7.57
C ASP A 399 -15.74 -12.93 -7.42
N ALA A 400 -15.28 -13.77 -6.49
CA ALA A 400 -13.85 -14.01 -6.22
C ALA A 400 -13.05 -14.46 -7.46
N LEU A 401 -13.72 -15.05 -8.45
CA LEU A 401 -13.10 -15.47 -9.71
C LEU A 401 -13.21 -14.44 -10.83
N GLU A 402 -14.05 -13.42 -10.68
CA GLU A 402 -14.20 -12.36 -11.68
C GLU A 402 -13.16 -11.25 -11.49
N SER A 403 -12.71 -11.03 -10.25
CA SER A 403 -11.71 -10.04 -9.84
C SER A 403 -10.30 -10.59 -9.65
N GLY A 404 -10.09 -11.91 -9.81
CA GLY A 404 -8.80 -12.55 -9.60
C GLY A 404 -7.73 -12.13 -10.62
N PHE A 405 -6.49 -11.96 -10.14
CA PHE A 405 -5.33 -11.68 -10.99
C PHE A 405 -4.92 -12.95 -11.76
N TRP A 406 -4.91 -12.88 -13.10
CA TRP A 406 -4.47 -13.99 -13.99
C TRP A 406 -3.03 -13.84 -14.44
#